data_AF-A0A7X7ATH6-F1
#
_entry.id   AF-A0A7X7ATH6-F1
#
_cell.length_a   1.000
_cell.length_b   1.000
_cell.length_c   1.000
_cell.angle_alpha   90.00
_cell.angle_beta   90.00
_cell.angle_gamma   90.00
#
_symmetry.space_group_name_H-M   'P 1'
#
loop_
_entity.id
_entity.type
_entity.pdbx_description
1 polymer ?
#
loop_
_entity_poly.entity_id
_entity_poly.type
_entity_poly.pdbx_seq_one_letter_code
_entity_poly.pdbx_strand_id
1 'polypeptide(L)'
;MIQITEKQIADSLQKGPVDYINLYTDAYLAEVDNELSAENMQKLNGHQHALLAYRYFREEVNFGGFVQLVQNGYGGYIFDNPTAKALKIFGADGTARLIYKAKEIYDANREELERDTTDEEFNAMYVDFEVFEAIEESYYQIEKAQTAIIAEFVDKNRELFAEII
;
A
#
# COMPACT_ATOMS: atom_id res chain seq x y z
N MET A 1 18.52 -8.50 5.98
CA MET A 1 17.95 -9.30 4.87
C MET A 1 16.69 -9.93 5.42
N ILE A 2 15.56 -9.78 4.75
CA ILE A 2 14.28 -10.26 5.27
C ILE A 2 14.24 -11.79 5.20
N GLN A 3 13.94 -12.44 6.31
CA GLN A 3 13.92 -13.90 6.43
C GLN A 3 12.54 -14.38 6.88
N ILE A 4 12.00 -15.39 6.21
CA ILE A 4 10.67 -15.95 6.48
C ILE A 4 10.76 -17.47 6.39
N THR A 5 10.13 -18.18 7.33
CA THR A 5 10.13 -19.65 7.33
C THR A 5 9.04 -20.24 6.43
N GLU A 6 9.27 -21.44 5.88
CA GLU A 6 8.21 -22.19 5.15
C GLU A 6 6.96 -22.41 6.00
N LYS A 7 7.13 -22.59 7.32
CA LYS A 7 6.00 -22.74 8.24
C LYS A 7 5.13 -21.48 8.28
N GLN A 8 5.75 -20.30 8.41
CA GLN A 8 5.01 -19.03 8.44
C GLN A 8 4.23 -18.81 7.13
N ILE A 9 4.83 -19.16 5.99
CA ILE A 9 4.17 -19.10 4.67
C ILE A 9 2.96 -20.04 4.63
N ALA A 10 3.14 -21.29 5.05
CA ALA A 10 2.03 -22.25 5.06
C ALA A 10 0.87 -21.78 5.97
N ASP A 11 1.20 -21.24 7.13
CA ASP A 11 0.22 -20.72 8.09
C ASP A 11 -0.52 -19.48 7.55
N SER A 12 0.17 -18.58 6.84
CA SER A 12 -0.45 -17.36 6.29
C SER A 12 -1.32 -17.64 5.06
N LEU A 13 -0.92 -18.60 4.21
CA LEU A 13 -1.74 -19.06 3.07
C LEU A 13 -3.09 -19.62 3.50
N GLN A 14 -3.16 -20.29 4.66
CA GLN A 14 -4.42 -20.79 5.22
C GLN A 14 -5.37 -19.69 5.67
N LYS A 15 -4.82 -18.55 6.11
CA LYS A 15 -5.62 -17.39 6.58
C LYS A 15 -6.12 -16.54 5.41
N GLY A 16 -5.31 -16.42 4.35
CA GLY A 16 -5.71 -15.86 3.07
C GLY A 16 -4.74 -14.80 2.54
N PRO A 17 -5.08 -14.16 1.39
CA PRO A 17 -4.17 -13.25 0.69
C PRO A 17 -3.70 -12.05 1.52
N VAL A 18 -4.59 -11.49 2.37
CA VAL A 18 -4.26 -10.35 3.23
C VAL A 18 -3.20 -10.76 4.26
N ASP A 19 -3.44 -11.84 5.01
CA ASP A 19 -2.48 -12.38 5.98
C ASP A 19 -1.16 -12.81 5.32
N TYR A 20 -1.23 -13.34 4.11
CA TYR A 20 -0.04 -13.69 3.34
C TYR A 20 0.82 -12.46 3.04
N ILE A 21 0.24 -11.38 2.53
CA ILE A 21 0.96 -10.12 2.30
C ILE A 21 1.44 -9.50 3.63
N ASN A 22 0.62 -9.60 4.69
CA ASN A 22 0.95 -9.08 6.01
C ASN A 22 2.17 -9.78 6.60
N LEU A 23 2.32 -11.10 6.43
CA LEU A 23 3.52 -11.82 6.86
C LEU A 23 4.82 -11.17 6.34
N TYR A 24 4.88 -10.85 5.04
CA TYR A 24 6.07 -10.23 4.45
C TYR A 24 6.25 -8.79 4.95
N THR A 25 5.19 -8.00 4.90
CA THR A 25 5.24 -6.59 5.27
C THR A 25 5.45 -6.36 6.76
N ASP A 26 5.00 -7.26 7.64
CA ASP A 26 5.34 -7.23 9.07
C ASP A 26 6.84 -7.43 9.28
N ALA A 27 7.47 -8.33 8.52
CA ALA A 27 8.92 -8.50 8.57
C ALA A 27 9.66 -7.27 8.03
N TYR A 28 9.11 -6.58 7.03
CA TYR A 28 9.67 -5.32 6.53
C TYR A 28 9.60 -4.22 7.59
N LEU A 29 8.43 -4.07 8.23
CA LEU A 29 8.21 -3.11 9.30
C LEU A 29 9.15 -3.38 10.47
N ALA A 30 9.33 -4.63 10.87
CA ALA A 30 10.29 -4.98 11.92
C ALA A 30 11.75 -4.58 11.57
N GLU A 31 12.15 -4.73 10.31
CA GLU A 31 13.50 -4.34 9.84
C GLU A 31 13.71 -2.82 9.83
N VAL A 32 12.64 -2.04 9.67
CA VAL A 32 12.64 -0.57 9.68
C VAL A 32 12.11 0.02 11.00
N ASP A 33 12.14 -0.74 12.09
CA ASP A 33 11.73 -0.28 13.43
C ASP A 33 10.27 0.24 13.50
N ASN A 34 9.39 -0.32 12.66
CA ASN A 34 7.98 0.02 12.44
C ASN A 34 7.71 1.44 11.93
N GLU A 35 8.75 2.18 11.53
CA GLU A 35 8.62 3.55 11.03
C GLU A 35 9.59 3.79 9.88
N LEU A 36 9.06 4.01 8.67
CA LEU A 36 9.90 4.33 7.52
C LEU A 36 10.49 5.74 7.65
N SER A 37 11.78 5.84 7.44
CA SER A 37 12.51 7.10 7.39
C SER A 37 13.51 7.11 6.23
N ALA A 38 14.02 8.30 5.90
CA ALA A 38 15.10 8.44 4.93
C ALA A 38 16.37 7.66 5.32
N GLU A 39 16.55 7.36 6.62
CA GLU A 39 17.72 6.66 7.15
C GLU A 39 17.59 5.14 7.11
N ASN A 40 16.38 4.59 6.96
CA ASN A 40 16.16 3.15 6.96
C ASN A 40 15.50 2.61 5.69
N MET A 41 14.99 3.46 4.80
CA MET A 41 14.33 3.02 3.56
C MET A 41 15.22 2.10 2.71
N GLN A 42 16.52 2.34 2.65
CA GLN A 42 17.48 1.52 1.90
C GLN A 42 17.63 0.08 2.41
N LYS A 43 17.09 -0.24 3.60
CA LYS A 43 17.05 -1.62 4.11
C LYS A 43 16.11 -2.50 3.29
N LEU A 44 15.15 -1.89 2.58
CA LEU A 44 14.20 -2.59 1.72
C LEU A 44 14.56 -2.40 0.24
N ASN A 45 14.32 -3.43 -0.56
CA ASN A 45 14.45 -3.36 -2.00
C ASN A 45 13.16 -2.80 -2.65
N GLY A 46 13.21 -2.49 -3.95
CA GLY A 46 12.06 -1.90 -4.66
C GLY A 46 10.78 -2.75 -4.65
N HIS A 47 10.89 -4.09 -4.69
CA HIS A 47 9.72 -4.99 -4.61
C HIS A 47 9.11 -4.99 -3.21
N GLN A 48 9.96 -4.99 -2.18
CA GLN A 48 9.54 -4.91 -0.78
C GLN A 48 8.84 -3.58 -0.48
N HIS A 49 9.39 -2.46 -0.98
CA HIS A 49 8.74 -1.16 -0.90
C HIS A 49 7.38 -1.14 -1.61
N ALA A 50 7.28 -1.72 -2.80
CA ALA A 50 6.01 -1.78 -3.53
C ALA A 50 4.94 -2.60 -2.79
N LEU A 51 5.32 -3.73 -2.18
CA LEU A 51 4.41 -4.56 -1.40
C LEU A 51 3.99 -3.86 -0.09
N LEU A 52 4.92 -3.15 0.56
CA LEU A 52 4.63 -2.35 1.74
C LEU A 52 3.73 -1.15 1.43
N ALA A 53 3.98 -0.46 0.32
CA ALA A 53 3.12 0.62 -0.16
C ALA A 53 1.69 0.12 -0.43
N TYR A 54 1.54 -1.10 -0.96
CA TYR A 54 0.22 -1.70 -1.13
C TYR A 54 -0.48 -2.01 0.20
N ARG A 55 0.26 -2.45 1.23
CA ARG A 55 -0.32 -2.60 2.57
C ARG A 55 -0.88 -1.29 3.11
N TYR A 56 -0.07 -0.23 3.11
CA TYR A 56 -0.52 1.08 3.59
C TYR A 56 -1.70 1.58 2.77
N PHE A 57 -1.61 1.52 1.44
CA PHE A 57 -2.72 1.88 0.55
C PHE A 57 -4.02 1.16 0.94
N ARG A 58 -3.97 -0.17 1.08
CA ARG A 58 -5.15 -0.99 1.41
C ARG A 58 -5.71 -0.61 2.78
N GLU A 59 -4.86 -0.50 3.79
CA GLU A 59 -5.29 -0.21 5.17
C GLU A 59 -5.91 1.18 5.24
N GLU A 60 -5.20 2.20 4.80
CA GLU A 60 -5.68 3.58 4.87
C GLU A 60 -6.97 3.78 4.06
N VAL A 61 -7.02 3.30 2.82
CA VAL A 61 -8.22 3.47 1.99
C VAL A 61 -9.42 2.73 2.56
N ASN A 62 -9.25 1.52 3.11
CA ASN A 62 -10.36 0.79 3.72
C ASN A 62 -10.87 1.40 5.03
N PHE A 63 -10.02 2.11 5.78
CA PHE A 63 -10.42 2.71 7.06
C PHE A 63 -10.91 4.16 6.93
N GLY A 64 -10.30 4.96 6.05
CA GLY A 64 -10.59 6.39 5.91
C GLY A 64 -10.29 6.96 4.52
N GLY A 65 -10.25 6.14 3.47
CA GLY A 65 -10.12 6.63 2.11
C GLY A 65 -8.77 7.28 1.79
N PHE A 66 -8.72 7.99 0.66
CA PHE A 66 -7.52 8.68 0.19
C PHE A 66 -7.16 9.91 1.03
N VAL A 67 -8.15 10.58 1.61
CA VAL A 67 -7.91 11.72 2.52
C VAL A 67 -7.08 11.25 3.71
N GLN A 68 -7.50 10.18 4.40
CA GLN A 68 -6.74 9.63 5.52
C GLN A 68 -5.34 9.14 5.09
N LEU A 69 -5.25 8.46 3.94
CA LEU A 69 -3.97 8.01 3.39
C LEU A 69 -2.95 9.14 3.25
N VAL A 70 -3.39 10.29 2.70
CA VAL A 70 -2.49 11.43 2.50
C VAL A 70 -2.18 12.13 3.82
N GLN A 71 -3.18 12.35 4.67
CA GLN A 71 -3.02 13.00 5.98
C GLN A 71 -2.15 12.17 6.95
N ASN A 72 -2.13 10.85 6.82
CA ASN A 72 -1.19 9.97 7.54
C ASN A 72 0.22 9.95 6.92
N GLY A 73 0.50 10.78 5.92
CA GLY A 73 1.83 10.98 5.33
C GLY A 73 2.20 9.97 4.25
N TYR A 74 1.28 9.10 3.81
CA TYR A 74 1.60 8.08 2.80
C TYR A 74 1.45 8.55 1.35
N GLY A 75 0.93 9.77 1.13
CA GLY A 75 0.72 10.35 -0.20
C GLY A 75 1.99 10.30 -1.06
N GLY A 76 3.06 10.98 -0.65
CA GLY A 76 4.33 10.97 -1.38
C GLY A 76 4.92 9.55 -1.52
N TYR A 77 4.86 8.74 -0.46
CA TYR A 77 5.40 7.38 -0.48
C TYR A 77 4.70 6.47 -1.49
N ILE A 78 3.39 6.63 -1.70
CA ILE A 78 2.61 5.82 -2.65
C ILE A 78 2.66 6.42 -4.06
N PHE A 79 2.49 7.75 -4.19
CA PHE A 79 2.28 8.42 -5.48
C PHE A 79 3.57 8.85 -6.19
N ASP A 80 4.66 9.15 -5.48
CA ASP A 80 5.92 9.55 -6.14
C ASP A 80 6.83 8.37 -6.44
N ASN A 81 6.68 7.29 -5.68
CA ASN A 81 7.35 6.03 -5.94
C ASN A 81 6.64 5.25 -7.06
N PRO A 82 7.33 4.32 -7.75
CA PRO A 82 6.76 3.52 -8.83
C PRO A 82 5.76 2.44 -8.36
N THR A 83 4.96 2.71 -7.33
CA THR A 83 4.00 1.78 -6.71
C THR A 83 3.00 1.24 -7.73
N ALA A 84 2.29 2.12 -8.44
CA ALA A 84 1.33 1.70 -9.46
C ALA A 84 1.98 0.88 -10.58
N LYS A 85 3.21 1.23 -10.97
CA LYS A 85 3.97 0.50 -11.98
C LYS A 85 4.35 -0.90 -11.49
N ALA A 86 4.78 -1.04 -10.24
CA ALA A 86 5.11 -2.32 -9.64
C ALA A 86 3.86 -3.21 -9.48
N LEU A 87 2.74 -2.65 -9.02
CA LEU A 87 1.48 -3.40 -8.94
C LEU A 87 1.00 -3.91 -10.30
N LYS A 88 1.26 -3.16 -11.37
CA LYS A 88 1.03 -3.63 -12.74
C LYS A 88 1.88 -4.85 -13.09
N ILE A 89 3.16 -4.85 -12.70
CA ILE A 89 4.07 -6.00 -12.86
C ILE A 89 3.56 -7.20 -12.05
N PHE A 90 2.95 -6.95 -10.88
CA PHE A 90 2.35 -7.99 -10.05
C PHE A 90 1.03 -8.54 -10.63
N GLY A 91 0.52 -7.96 -11.72
CA GLY A 91 -0.74 -8.33 -12.35
C GLY A 91 -1.97 -7.60 -11.78
N ALA A 92 -1.80 -6.73 -10.78
CA ALA A 92 -2.87 -5.94 -10.17
C ALA A 92 -3.16 -4.66 -10.97
N ASP A 93 -3.52 -4.84 -12.24
CA ASP A 93 -3.81 -3.74 -13.18
C ASP A 93 -4.95 -2.83 -12.71
N GLY A 94 -5.94 -3.39 -12.00
CA GLY A 94 -7.09 -2.66 -11.49
C GLY A 94 -6.67 -1.65 -10.43
N THR A 95 -5.96 -2.12 -9.41
CA THR A 95 -5.41 -1.25 -8.35
C THR A 95 -4.44 -0.23 -8.92
N ALA A 96 -3.54 -0.63 -9.83
CA ALA A 96 -2.59 0.28 -10.46
C ALA A 96 -3.30 1.45 -11.18
N ARG A 97 -4.37 1.18 -11.93
CA ARG A 97 -5.16 2.23 -12.59
C ARG A 97 -5.82 3.20 -11.60
N LEU A 98 -6.32 2.70 -10.47
CA LEU A 98 -6.94 3.54 -9.45
C LEU A 98 -5.90 4.43 -8.76
N ILE A 99 -4.71 3.90 -8.46
CA ILE A 99 -3.61 4.71 -7.92
C ILE A 99 -3.19 5.81 -8.90
N TYR A 100 -3.12 5.53 -10.22
CA TYR A 100 -2.83 6.58 -11.20
C TYR A 100 -3.90 7.68 -11.22
N LYS A 101 -5.19 7.32 -11.16
CA LYS A 101 -6.28 8.31 -11.08
C LYS A 101 -6.21 9.14 -9.80
N ALA A 102 -5.98 8.49 -8.66
CA ALA A 102 -5.84 9.17 -7.38
C ALA A 102 -4.62 10.11 -7.37
N LYS A 103 -3.52 9.71 -8.03
CA LYS A 103 -2.33 10.55 -8.19
C LYS A 103 -2.65 11.85 -8.95
N GLU A 104 -3.48 11.82 -9.98
CA GLU A 104 -3.86 13.04 -10.71
C GLU A 104 -4.54 14.07 -9.80
N ILE A 105 -5.43 13.62 -8.91
CA ILE A 105 -6.10 14.46 -7.92
C ILE A 105 -5.10 14.95 -6.87
N TYR A 106 -4.27 14.03 -6.37
CA TYR A 106 -3.27 14.34 -5.36
C TYR A 106 -2.24 15.36 -5.87
N ASP A 107 -1.66 15.17 -7.06
CA ASP A 107 -0.66 16.09 -7.62
C ASP A 107 -1.27 17.50 -7.84
N ALA A 108 -2.55 17.58 -8.22
CA ALA A 108 -3.24 18.85 -8.42
C ALA A 108 -3.57 19.60 -7.12
N ASN A 109 -3.68 18.88 -5.99
CA ASN A 109 -4.13 19.43 -4.71
C ASN A 109 -3.15 19.15 -3.56
N ARG A 110 -1.90 18.79 -3.87
CA ARG A 110 -0.92 18.28 -2.91
C ARG A 110 -0.76 19.16 -1.69
N GLU A 111 -0.55 20.46 -1.89
CA GLU A 111 -0.33 21.42 -0.80
C GLU A 111 -1.52 21.44 0.17
N GLU A 112 -2.75 21.39 -0.35
CA GLU A 112 -3.96 21.37 0.48
C GLU A 112 -4.19 20.00 1.13
N LEU A 113 -3.86 18.90 0.45
CA LEU A 113 -4.04 17.56 0.99
C LEU A 113 -3.01 17.18 2.06
N GLU A 114 -1.80 17.74 2.01
CA GLU A 114 -0.69 17.41 2.92
C GLU A 114 -0.48 18.42 4.05
N ARG A 115 -1.20 19.55 4.06
CA ARG A 115 -1.07 20.53 5.14
C ARG A 115 -1.52 19.94 6.47
N ASP A 116 -0.96 20.47 7.56
CA ASP A 116 -1.45 20.20 8.90
C ASP A 116 -2.92 20.62 9.04
N THR A 117 -3.73 19.77 9.66
CA THR A 117 -5.15 20.01 9.90
C THR A 117 -5.51 19.83 11.37
N THR A 118 -6.43 20.65 11.85
CA THR A 118 -7.23 20.34 13.04
C THR A 118 -8.22 19.21 12.75
N ASP A 119 -8.78 18.59 13.80
CA ASP A 119 -9.81 17.55 13.63
C ASP A 119 -11.02 18.04 12.81
N GLU A 120 -11.44 19.29 12.98
CA GLU A 120 -12.55 19.86 12.22
C GLU A 120 -12.20 20.03 10.74
N GLU A 121 -10.99 20.49 10.43
CA GLU A 121 -10.50 20.63 9.06
C GLU A 121 -10.33 19.26 8.39
N PHE A 122 -9.77 18.28 9.10
CA PHE A 122 -9.63 16.90 8.60
C PHE A 122 -10.98 16.30 8.22
N ASN A 123 -12.01 16.50 9.04
CA ASN A 123 -13.35 16.03 8.74
C ASN A 123 -13.97 16.76 7.53
N ALA A 124 -13.70 18.06 7.38
CA ALA A 124 -14.18 18.84 6.23
C ALA A 124 -13.55 18.38 4.90
N MET A 125 -12.30 17.91 4.93
CA MET A 125 -11.60 17.42 3.73
C MET A 125 -12.34 16.30 3.00
N TYR A 126 -13.11 15.45 3.70
CA TYR A 126 -13.91 14.41 3.04
C TYR A 126 -15.00 14.97 2.13
N VAL A 127 -15.52 16.15 2.44
CA VAL A 127 -16.46 16.87 1.58
C VAL A 127 -15.71 17.62 0.49
N ASP A 128 -14.64 18.33 0.85
CA ASP A 128 -13.86 19.13 -0.10
C ASP A 128 -13.21 18.26 -1.19
N PHE A 129 -12.88 17.01 -0.86
CA PHE A 129 -12.28 16.02 -1.75
C PHE A 129 -13.19 14.82 -2.03
N GLU A 130 -14.51 15.03 -2.12
CA GLU A 130 -15.49 14.01 -2.52
C GLU A 130 -15.15 13.34 -3.88
N VAL A 131 -14.32 13.99 -4.70
CA VAL A 131 -13.80 13.45 -5.96
C VAL A 131 -13.06 12.11 -5.81
N PHE A 132 -12.52 11.79 -4.63
CA PHE A 132 -11.92 10.49 -4.36
C PHE A 132 -12.94 9.35 -4.21
N GLU A 133 -14.18 9.64 -3.82
CA GLU A 133 -15.21 8.63 -3.49
C GLU A 133 -15.41 7.63 -4.63
N ALA A 134 -15.52 8.11 -5.88
CA ALA A 134 -15.70 7.24 -7.04
C ALA A 134 -14.52 6.27 -7.26
N ILE A 135 -13.31 6.66 -6.85
CA ILE A 135 -12.10 5.82 -6.93
C ILE A 135 -12.11 4.80 -5.81
N GLU A 136 -12.49 5.20 -4.60
CA GLU A 136 -12.61 4.34 -3.41
C GLU A 136 -13.67 3.27 -3.62
N GLU A 137 -14.87 3.64 -4.07
CA GLU A 137 -15.93 2.70 -4.42
C GLU A 137 -15.45 1.68 -5.46
N SER A 138 -14.77 2.17 -6.51
CA SER A 138 -14.19 1.30 -7.54
C SER A 138 -13.14 0.34 -6.95
N TYR A 139 -12.35 0.79 -5.98
CA TYR A 139 -11.36 -0.03 -5.28
C TYR A 139 -12.04 -1.12 -4.46
N TYR A 140 -13.06 -0.80 -3.66
CA TYR A 140 -13.78 -1.77 -2.83
C TYR A 140 -14.38 -2.92 -3.65
N GLN A 141 -14.83 -2.67 -4.88
CA GLN A 141 -15.35 -3.71 -5.75
C GLN A 141 -14.29 -4.70 -6.25
N ILE A 142 -13.03 -4.27 -6.35
CA ILE A 142 -11.94 -5.07 -6.94
C ILE A 142 -10.91 -5.55 -5.92
N GLU A 143 -10.88 -4.97 -4.72
CA GLU A 143 -9.85 -5.17 -3.70
C GLU A 143 -9.52 -6.65 -3.55
N LYS A 144 -10.50 -7.47 -3.15
CA LYS A 144 -10.28 -8.89 -2.85
C LYS A 144 -9.62 -9.64 -4.00
N ALA A 145 -10.04 -9.37 -5.24
CA ALA A 145 -9.46 -10.00 -6.42
C ALA A 145 -8.03 -9.50 -6.69
N GLN A 146 -7.78 -8.21 -6.55
CA GLN A 146 -6.45 -7.62 -6.72
C GLN A 146 -5.47 -8.08 -5.63
N THR A 147 -5.90 -8.16 -4.36
CA THR A 147 -5.11 -8.68 -3.24
C THR A 147 -4.69 -10.12 -3.49
N ALA A 148 -5.61 -10.96 -4.00
CA ALA A 148 -5.31 -12.35 -4.34
C ALA A 148 -4.26 -12.46 -5.46
N ILE A 149 -4.37 -11.61 -6.51
CA ILE A 149 -3.38 -11.56 -7.60
C ILE A 149 -2.00 -11.17 -7.07
N ILE A 150 -1.92 -10.16 -6.19
CA ILE A 150 -0.65 -9.73 -5.60
C ILE A 150 -0.05 -10.84 -4.74
N ALA A 151 -0.84 -11.50 -3.90
CA ALA A 151 -0.38 -12.62 -3.08
C ALA A 151 0.14 -13.78 -3.94
N GLU A 152 -0.56 -14.14 -5.03
CA GLU A 152 -0.12 -15.17 -5.97
C GLU A 152 1.19 -14.78 -6.68
N PHE A 153 1.36 -13.50 -7.04
CA PHE A 153 2.61 -13.03 -7.60
C PHE A 153 3.77 -13.14 -6.60
N VAL A 154 3.56 -12.72 -5.35
CA VAL A 154 4.56 -12.85 -4.28
C VAL A 154 4.94 -14.32 -4.08
N ASP A 155 3.96 -15.22 -4.06
CA ASP A 155 4.19 -16.65 -3.87
C ASP A 155 4.98 -17.32 -5.00
N LYS A 156 4.81 -16.84 -6.23
CA LYS A 156 5.57 -17.34 -7.40
C LYS A 156 6.98 -16.77 -7.52
N ASN A 157 7.29 -15.69 -6.80
CA ASN A 157 8.55 -14.96 -6.91
C ASN A 157 9.12 -14.63 -5.51
N ARG A 158 9.02 -15.56 -4.56
CA ARG A 158 9.32 -15.34 -3.14
C ARG A 158 10.70 -14.72 -2.91
N GLU A 159 11.69 -15.08 -3.74
CA GLU A 159 13.07 -14.60 -3.69
C GLU A 159 13.21 -13.08 -3.90
N LEU A 160 12.23 -12.43 -4.53
CA LEU A 160 12.20 -10.97 -4.66
C LEU A 160 11.80 -10.28 -3.35
N PHE A 161 11.09 -11.00 -2.47
CA PHE A 161 10.40 -10.47 -1.31
C PHE A 161 11.05 -10.88 0.02
N ALA A 162 11.63 -12.08 0.12
CA ALA A 162 12.36 -12.56 1.29
C ALA A 162 13.29 -13.74 0.96
N GLU A 163 14.26 -13.98 1.83
CA GLU A 163 14.98 -15.25 1.92
C GLU A 163 14.11 -16.27 2.68
N ILE A 164 13.90 -17.45 2.08
CA ILE A 164 13.10 -18.51 2.71
C ILE A 164 14.03 -19.48 3.44
N ILE A 165 13.76 -19.70 4.74
CA ILE A 165 14.60 -20.51 5.65
C ILE A 165 13.84 -21.67 6.33
#